data_AF-A0A1V4S5S4-F1
#
_entry.id   AF-A0A1V4S5S4-F1
#
_cell.length_a   1.000
_cell.length_b   1.000
_cell.length_c   1.000
_cell.angle_alpha   90.00
_cell.angle_beta   90.00
_cell.angle_gamma   90.00
#
_symmetry.space_group_name_H-M   'P 1'
#
loop_
_entity.id
_entity.type
_entity.pdbx_description
1 polymer ?
#
loop_
_entity_poly.entity_id
_entity_poly.type
_entity_poly.pdbx_seq_one_letter_code
_entity_poly.pdbx_strand_id
1 'polypeptide(L)'
;MDTEIIDREKQIAKDSEKALKEIRDSAVMLSVATEYLCEDPFLKKIGADIEKNIEVVGNHVKDLKKQFVGKPIAEVDLKKPMDRVARFAGRLQKSSDGTRQKCTHGELGNELDEKVKSLMSEINSLKERIEGKSVSYTTADSALGFLGRFKFIVRSLAVTSKFTFRISALFVIVCLMIFLYLLITMETEKIPLERVEQSRALILEKQADLARIKAELKPFRKKIESARKDEMSRQEEIRLLDLSLKAHKLAEDQLNTLIELDIEEKALKEKLKELEAVQRKSFLEKLLRLDP
;
A
#
# COMPACT_ATOMS: atom_id res chain seq x y z
N MET A 1 19.50 48.55 -28.68
CA MET A 1 18.14 48.62 -28.10
C MET A 1 17.46 47.25 -28.06
N ASP A 2 17.75 46.32 -28.99
CA ASP A 2 17.04 45.03 -29.04
C ASP A 2 17.46 44.01 -27.95
N THR A 3 18.70 44.05 -27.47
CA THR A 3 19.20 43.09 -26.46
C THR A 3 18.56 43.31 -25.08
N GLU A 4 18.37 44.57 -24.67
CA GLU A 4 17.74 44.90 -23.38
C GLU A 4 16.25 44.53 -23.34
N ILE A 5 15.55 44.62 -24.48
CA ILE A 5 14.13 44.26 -24.58
C ILE A 5 13.97 42.73 -24.47
N ILE A 6 14.81 41.96 -25.17
CA ILE A 6 14.79 40.49 -25.14
C ILE A 6 15.14 39.96 -23.74
N ASP A 7 16.11 40.57 -23.06
CA ASP A 7 16.47 40.17 -21.69
C ASP A 7 15.38 40.52 -20.68
N ARG A 8 14.67 41.63 -20.88
CA ARG A 8 13.52 42.02 -20.06
C ARG A 8 12.34 41.07 -20.23
N GLU A 9 12.03 40.65 -21.46
CA GLU A 9 10.95 39.68 -21.72
C GLU A 9 11.25 38.30 -21.13
N LYS A 10 12.50 37.81 -21.25
CA LYS A 10 12.94 36.55 -20.62
C LYS A 10 12.84 36.62 -19.09
N GLN A 11 13.20 37.75 -18.51
CA GLN A 11 13.12 37.95 -17.06
C GLN A 11 11.67 37.94 -16.58
N ILE A 12 10.75 38.63 -17.27
CA ILE A 12 9.33 38.65 -16.93
C ILE A 12 8.70 37.25 -17.04
N ALA A 13 9.04 36.47 -18.07
CA ALA A 13 8.57 35.10 -18.22
C ALA A 13 9.05 34.20 -17.07
N LYS A 14 10.33 34.31 -16.70
CA LYS A 14 10.92 33.58 -15.58
C LYS A 14 10.28 33.94 -14.24
N ASP A 15 9.98 35.23 -14.03
CA ASP A 15 9.32 35.71 -12.82
C ASP A 15 7.87 35.24 -12.74
N SER A 16 7.16 35.16 -13.87
CA SER A 16 5.81 34.59 -13.94
C SER A 16 5.79 33.07 -13.68
N GLU A 17 6.74 32.31 -14.21
CA GLU A 17 6.86 30.87 -13.94
C GLU A 17 7.14 30.61 -12.46
N LYS A 18 8.02 31.43 -11.86
CA LYS A 18 8.32 31.39 -10.43
C LYS A 18 7.07 31.71 -9.61
N ALA A 19 6.32 32.76 -9.96
CA ALA A 19 5.10 33.14 -9.25
C ALA A 19 4.02 32.05 -9.30
N LEU A 20 3.80 31.42 -10.45
CA LEU A 20 2.88 30.28 -10.58
C LEU A 20 3.32 29.08 -9.71
N LYS A 21 4.63 28.83 -9.64
CA LYS A 21 5.17 27.78 -8.77
C LYS A 21 4.92 28.09 -7.30
N GLU A 22 5.14 29.32 -6.85
CA GLU A 22 4.91 29.74 -5.46
C GLU A 22 3.42 29.60 -5.05
N ILE A 23 2.49 29.91 -5.94
CA ILE A 23 1.05 29.67 -5.70
C ILE A 23 0.77 28.17 -5.57
N ARG A 24 1.38 27.34 -6.42
CA ARG A 24 1.24 25.88 -6.34
C ARG A 24 1.85 25.30 -5.06
N ASP A 25 3.01 25.79 -4.64
CA ASP A 25 3.66 25.37 -3.40
C ASP A 25 2.76 25.73 -2.19
N SER A 26 2.06 26.88 -2.24
CA SER A 26 1.04 27.25 -1.25
C SER A 26 -0.15 26.29 -1.25
N ALA A 27 -0.59 25.80 -2.41
CA ALA A 27 -1.65 24.79 -2.52
C ALA A 27 -1.25 23.46 -1.87
N VAL A 28 -0.01 23.01 -2.10
CA VAL A 28 0.54 21.81 -1.46
C VAL A 28 0.63 22.00 0.05
N MET A 29 1.10 23.16 0.51
CA MET A 29 1.19 23.46 1.93
C MET A 29 -0.20 23.43 2.62
N LEU A 30 -1.23 23.97 1.95
CA LEU A 30 -2.61 23.97 2.44
C LEU A 30 -3.29 22.58 2.39
N SER A 31 -2.82 21.64 1.56
CA SER A 31 -3.42 20.29 1.47
C SER A 31 -2.91 19.33 2.54
N VAL A 32 -1.72 19.61 3.09
CA VAL A 32 -1.11 18.86 4.21
C VAL A 32 -1.11 19.66 5.51
N ALA A 33 -1.84 20.77 5.54
CA ALA A 33 -1.86 21.70 6.66
C ALA A 33 -2.37 21.03 7.94
N THR A 34 -1.64 21.24 9.03
CA THR A 34 -2.09 20.92 10.39
C THR A 34 -2.81 22.13 10.98
N GLU A 35 -3.48 21.94 12.13
CA GLU A 35 -4.27 22.98 12.81
C GLU A 35 -3.53 24.32 12.98
N TYR A 36 -2.22 24.27 13.26
CA TYR A 36 -1.35 25.45 13.40
C TYR A 36 -1.24 26.28 12.12
N LEU A 37 -1.11 25.64 10.95
CA LEU A 37 -0.97 26.34 9.67
C LEU A 37 -2.30 26.98 9.21
N CYS A 38 -3.40 26.58 9.85
CA CYS A 38 -4.75 27.06 9.62
C CYS A 38 -5.16 28.18 10.58
N GLU A 39 -4.22 28.74 11.35
CA GLU A 39 -4.47 29.94 12.13
C GLU A 39 -4.48 31.20 11.26
N ASP A 40 -5.24 32.21 11.71
CA ASP A 40 -5.47 33.46 10.99
C ASP A 40 -4.20 34.17 10.50
N PRO A 41 -3.09 34.25 11.27
CA PRO A 41 -1.88 34.92 10.81
C PRO A 41 -1.27 34.22 9.59
N PHE A 42 -1.29 32.89 9.59
CA PHE A 42 -0.74 32.07 8.51
C PHE A 42 -1.63 32.12 7.26
N LEU A 43 -2.95 31.97 7.43
CA LEU A 43 -3.89 32.07 6.32
C LEU A 43 -3.85 33.46 5.67
N LYS A 44 -3.74 34.53 6.47
CA LYS A 44 -3.54 35.89 5.96
C LYS A 44 -2.27 36.04 5.16
N LYS A 45 -1.16 35.53 5.68
CA LYS A 45 0.14 35.58 4.99
C LYS A 45 0.11 34.82 3.66
N ILE A 46 -0.41 33.58 3.68
CA ILE A 46 -0.53 32.74 2.48
C ILE A 46 -1.44 33.42 1.45
N GLY A 47 -2.56 33.99 1.89
CA GLY A 47 -3.46 34.76 1.03
C GLY A 47 -2.79 35.97 0.40
N ALA A 48 -2.00 36.73 1.16
CA ALA A 48 -1.25 37.88 0.63
C ALA A 48 -0.16 37.45 -0.36
N ASP A 49 0.56 36.36 -0.08
CA ASP A 49 1.59 35.81 -0.96
C ASP A 49 1.00 35.30 -2.28
N ILE A 50 -0.18 34.66 -2.26
CA ILE A 50 -0.90 34.26 -3.47
C ILE A 50 -1.37 35.47 -4.27
N GLU A 51 -1.90 36.50 -3.61
CA GLU A 51 -2.36 37.73 -4.26
C GLU A 51 -1.21 38.46 -4.98
N LYS A 52 -0.06 38.60 -4.32
CA LYS A 52 1.14 39.17 -4.93
C LYS A 52 1.60 38.38 -6.14
N ASN A 53 1.62 37.05 -6.05
CA ASN A 53 2.08 36.21 -7.14
C ASN A 53 1.10 36.20 -8.33
N ILE A 54 -0.22 36.23 -8.09
CA ILE A 54 -1.18 36.30 -9.20
C ILE A 54 -1.12 37.65 -9.94
N GLU A 55 -0.73 38.73 -9.25
CA GLU A 55 -0.47 40.02 -9.88
C GLU A 55 0.73 39.98 -10.83
N VAL A 56 1.83 39.32 -10.42
CA VAL A 56 3.01 39.10 -11.27
C VAL A 56 2.63 38.33 -12.55
N VAL A 57 1.85 37.25 -12.39
CA VAL A 57 1.33 36.47 -13.53
C VAL A 57 0.44 37.34 -14.42
N GLY A 58 -0.38 38.20 -13.83
CA GLY A 58 -1.24 39.12 -14.55
C GLY A 58 -0.51 40.13 -15.42
N ASN A 59 0.58 40.68 -14.90
CA ASN A 59 1.43 41.59 -15.65
C ASN A 59 2.09 40.88 -16.83
N HIS A 60 2.58 39.64 -16.64
CA HIS A 60 3.10 38.84 -17.74
C HIS A 60 2.04 38.52 -18.80
N VAL A 61 0.82 38.13 -18.40
CA VAL A 61 -0.29 37.88 -19.33
C VAL A 61 -0.64 39.13 -20.15
N LYS A 62 -0.63 40.32 -19.53
CA LYS A 62 -0.84 41.59 -20.25
C LYS A 62 0.24 41.82 -21.29
N ASP A 63 1.49 41.51 -20.99
CA ASP A 63 2.60 41.66 -21.93
C ASP A 63 2.54 40.63 -23.07
N LEU A 64 2.20 39.37 -22.77
CA LEU A 64 1.91 38.35 -23.79
C LEU A 64 0.77 38.78 -24.72
N LYS A 65 -0.28 39.41 -24.19
CA LYS A 65 -1.39 39.93 -25.01
C LYS A 65 -0.94 41.05 -25.96
N LYS A 66 0.07 41.86 -25.60
CA LYS A 66 0.62 42.91 -26.48
C LYS A 66 1.47 42.36 -27.63
N GLN A 67 1.99 41.15 -27.50
CA GLN A 67 2.78 40.48 -28.53
C GLN A 67 1.92 39.92 -29.69
N PHE A 68 0.58 39.98 -29.60
CA PHE A 68 -0.30 39.58 -30.70
C PHE A 68 -0.21 40.56 -31.87
N VAL A 69 0.33 40.10 -32.99
CA VAL A 69 0.25 40.77 -34.29
C VAL A 69 -1.08 40.44 -34.99
N GLY A 70 -2.20 40.99 -34.48
CA GLY A 70 -3.54 40.87 -35.08
C GLY A 70 -4.68 40.61 -34.09
N LYS A 71 -5.94 40.67 -34.55
CA LYS A 71 -7.12 40.30 -33.74
C LYS A 71 -7.25 38.77 -33.71
N PRO A 72 -7.09 38.11 -32.54
CA PRO A 72 -7.27 36.67 -32.45
C PRO A 72 -8.73 36.26 -32.74
N ILE A 73 -8.90 35.13 -33.42
CA ILE A 73 -10.21 34.58 -33.87
C ILE A 73 -11.12 34.23 -32.67
N ALA A 74 -10.53 33.97 -31.49
CA ALA A 74 -11.23 33.82 -30.22
C ALA A 74 -10.36 34.40 -29.09
N GLU A 75 -10.95 35.20 -28.20
CA GLU A 75 -10.21 35.77 -27.07
C GLU A 75 -10.00 34.70 -25.98
N VAL A 76 -8.75 34.46 -25.57
CA VAL A 76 -8.46 33.65 -24.38
C VAL A 76 -8.71 34.53 -23.15
N ASP A 77 -9.82 34.28 -22.45
CA ASP A 77 -10.25 35.04 -21.27
C ASP A 77 -9.56 34.58 -19.98
N LEU A 78 -8.29 34.97 -19.85
CA LEU A 78 -7.48 34.75 -18.65
C LEU A 78 -7.94 35.56 -17.43
N LYS A 79 -8.89 36.50 -17.58
CA LYS A 79 -9.37 37.32 -16.47
C LYS A 79 -10.14 36.45 -15.47
N LYS A 80 -11.01 35.55 -15.96
CA LYS A 80 -11.84 34.69 -15.10
C LYS A 80 -11.01 33.73 -14.24
N PRO A 81 -10.03 32.98 -14.74
CA PRO A 81 -9.17 32.12 -13.91
C PRO A 81 -8.34 32.91 -12.90
N MET A 82 -7.79 34.05 -13.31
CA MET A 82 -7.03 34.90 -12.40
C MET A 82 -7.91 35.42 -11.26
N ASP A 83 -9.12 35.89 -11.58
CA ASP A 83 -10.10 36.33 -10.58
C ASP A 83 -10.49 35.19 -9.63
N ARG A 84 -10.54 33.94 -10.10
CA ARG A 84 -10.79 32.78 -9.24
C ARG A 84 -9.67 32.59 -8.20
N VAL A 85 -8.40 32.73 -8.61
CA VAL A 85 -7.24 32.62 -7.71
C VAL A 85 -7.18 33.83 -6.76
N ALA A 86 -7.40 35.05 -7.25
CA ALA A 86 -7.43 36.26 -6.44
C ALA A 86 -8.57 36.24 -5.40
N ARG A 87 -9.77 35.77 -5.77
CA ARG A 87 -10.87 35.58 -4.81
C ARG A 87 -10.54 34.54 -3.75
N PHE A 88 -9.84 33.47 -4.12
CA PHE A 88 -9.38 32.47 -3.15
C PHE A 88 -8.39 33.09 -2.15
N ALA A 89 -7.41 33.86 -2.64
CA ALA A 89 -6.49 34.63 -1.80
C ALA A 89 -7.23 35.57 -0.83
N GLY A 90 -8.20 36.34 -1.33
CA GLY A 90 -9.01 37.22 -0.48
C GLY A 90 -9.84 36.46 0.56
N ARG A 91 -10.26 35.23 0.28
CA ARG A 91 -10.95 34.37 1.25
C ARG A 91 -10.01 33.90 2.36
N LEU A 92 -8.77 33.55 2.03
CA LEU A 92 -7.74 33.22 3.02
C LEU A 92 -7.42 34.41 3.93
N GLN A 93 -7.31 35.62 3.36
CA GLN A 93 -7.03 36.84 4.13
C GLN A 93 -8.14 37.22 5.11
N LYS A 94 -9.40 36.91 4.79
CA LYS A 94 -10.53 37.10 5.70
C LYS A 94 -10.54 36.11 6.86
N SER A 95 -9.92 34.94 6.69
CA SER A 95 -9.77 33.87 7.70
C SER A 95 -11.03 33.62 8.55
N SER A 96 -12.16 33.35 7.88
CA SER A 96 -13.40 32.98 8.59
C SER A 96 -13.29 31.59 9.21
N ASP A 97 -14.10 31.30 10.24
CA ASP A 97 -14.13 29.98 10.91
C ASP A 97 -14.33 28.82 9.92
N GLY A 98 -15.21 29.01 8.93
CA GLY A 98 -15.41 28.02 7.85
C GLY A 98 -14.20 27.85 6.93
N THR A 99 -13.34 28.87 6.80
CA THR A 99 -12.06 28.76 6.06
C THR A 99 -11.04 27.96 6.86
N ARG A 100 -10.96 28.20 8.18
CA ARG A 100 -10.05 27.45 9.07
C ARG A 100 -10.42 25.97 9.10
N GLN A 101 -11.71 25.64 9.23
CA GLN A 101 -12.18 24.26 9.20
C GLN A 101 -11.85 23.56 7.86
N LYS A 102 -12.03 24.24 6.72
CA LYS A 102 -11.63 23.67 5.42
C LYS A 102 -10.13 23.50 5.27
N CYS A 103 -9.35 24.35 5.92
CA CYS A 103 -7.90 24.24 5.94
C CYS A 103 -7.45 22.99 6.71
N THR A 104 -8.02 22.73 7.89
CA THR A 104 -7.61 21.58 8.72
C THR A 104 -7.90 20.23 8.06
N HIS A 105 -8.88 20.18 7.16
CA HIS A 105 -9.21 18.99 6.37
C HIS A 105 -8.44 18.92 5.03
N GLY A 106 -7.55 19.87 4.74
CA GLY A 106 -6.78 19.94 3.50
C GLY A 106 -7.58 20.36 2.25
N GLU A 107 -8.87 20.70 2.40
CA GLU A 107 -9.76 21.04 1.29
C GLU A 107 -9.34 22.32 0.57
N LEU A 108 -8.79 23.29 1.31
CA LEU A 108 -8.30 24.53 0.72
C LEU A 108 -7.14 24.30 -0.26
N GLY A 109 -6.25 23.35 0.04
CA GLY A 109 -5.15 23.00 -0.85
C GLY A 109 -5.64 22.41 -2.17
N ASN A 110 -6.62 21.51 -2.10
CA ASN A 110 -7.24 20.91 -3.28
C ASN A 110 -7.96 21.97 -4.14
N GLU A 111 -8.75 22.85 -3.50
CA GLU A 111 -9.46 23.91 -4.21
C GLU A 111 -8.50 24.91 -4.88
N LEU A 112 -7.35 25.23 -4.26
CA LEU A 112 -6.34 26.09 -4.87
C LEU A 112 -5.64 25.40 -6.05
N ASP A 113 -5.25 24.13 -5.89
CA ASP A 113 -4.56 23.37 -6.94
C ASP A 113 -5.42 23.27 -8.22
N GLU A 114 -6.73 23.04 -8.09
CA GLU A 114 -7.66 23.05 -9.23
C GLU A 114 -7.73 24.40 -9.94
N LYS A 115 -7.82 25.50 -9.18
CA LYS A 115 -7.86 26.86 -9.76
C LYS A 115 -6.54 27.21 -10.46
N VAL A 116 -5.40 26.81 -9.89
CA VAL A 116 -4.07 27.04 -10.48
C VAL A 116 -3.86 26.20 -11.73
N LYS A 117 -4.29 24.93 -11.74
CA LYS A 117 -4.24 24.06 -12.94
C LYS A 117 -5.06 24.66 -14.09
N SER A 118 -6.27 25.13 -13.79
CA SER A 118 -7.12 25.81 -14.78
C SER A 118 -6.43 27.06 -15.34
N LEU A 119 -5.82 27.89 -14.48
CA LEU A 119 -5.06 29.07 -14.92
C LEU A 119 -3.85 28.69 -15.79
N MET A 120 -3.05 27.70 -15.39
CA MET A 120 -1.89 27.23 -16.15
C MET A 120 -2.29 26.71 -17.54
N SER A 121 -3.39 25.95 -17.63
CA SER A 121 -3.90 25.45 -18.90
C SER A 121 -4.27 26.59 -19.86
N GLU A 122 -4.92 27.64 -19.36
CA GLU A 122 -5.28 28.80 -20.18
C GLU A 122 -4.07 29.66 -20.57
N ILE A 123 -3.08 29.81 -19.69
CA ILE A 123 -1.81 30.51 -20.01
C ILE A 123 -1.05 29.74 -21.09
N ASN A 124 -0.99 28.41 -21.00
CA ASN A 124 -0.38 27.57 -22.02
C ASN A 124 -1.12 27.68 -23.35
N SER A 125 -2.45 27.68 -23.34
CA SER A 125 -3.24 27.90 -24.57
C SER A 125 -2.98 29.27 -25.19
N LEU A 126 -2.79 30.32 -24.38
CA LEU A 126 -2.38 31.64 -24.87
C LEU A 126 -0.99 31.58 -25.53
N LYS A 127 -0.02 30.93 -24.87
CA LYS A 127 1.36 30.80 -25.37
C LYS A 127 1.42 29.99 -26.67
N GLU A 128 0.68 28.88 -26.75
CA GLU A 128 0.58 28.06 -27.97
C GLU A 128 0.02 28.84 -29.16
N ARG A 129 -0.95 29.73 -28.92
CA ARG A 129 -1.50 30.62 -29.96
C ARG A 129 -0.52 31.69 -30.40
N ILE A 130 0.29 32.22 -29.49
CA ILE A 130 1.37 33.18 -29.83
C ILE A 130 2.48 32.48 -30.63
N GLU A 131 2.82 31.23 -30.27
CA GLU A 131 3.86 30.44 -30.95
C GLU A 131 3.38 29.75 -32.24
N GLY A 132 2.09 29.80 -32.57
CA GLY A 132 1.53 29.23 -33.81
C GLY A 132 1.58 27.69 -33.89
N LYS A 133 1.75 26.98 -32.77
CA LYS A 133 1.84 25.52 -32.76
C LYS A 133 0.44 24.89 -32.59
N SER A 134 0.03 24.11 -33.59
CA SER A 134 -1.14 23.23 -33.50
C SER A 134 -0.89 22.08 -32.50
N VAL A 135 -1.84 21.90 -31.60
CA VAL A 135 -1.97 20.89 -30.55
C VAL A 135 -1.27 19.55 -30.86
N SER A 136 -0.27 19.19 -30.07
CA SER A 136 0.10 17.78 -29.87
C SER A 136 0.74 17.61 -28.51
N TYR A 137 -0.03 17.14 -27.52
CA TYR A 137 0.47 16.22 -26.49
C TYR A 137 -0.67 15.54 -25.69
N THR A 138 -1.39 14.65 -26.36
CA THR A 138 -2.21 13.62 -25.69
C THR A 138 -1.31 12.39 -25.56
N THR A 139 -0.75 12.13 -24.37
CA THR A 139 -0.45 10.77 -23.81
C THR A 139 0.54 10.79 -22.64
N ALA A 140 1.45 11.76 -22.52
CA ALA A 140 2.39 11.76 -21.39
C ALA A 140 1.84 12.45 -20.12
N ASP A 141 0.90 13.37 -20.25
CA ASP A 141 0.39 14.16 -19.11
C ASP A 141 -0.53 13.36 -18.18
N SER A 142 -1.08 12.24 -18.64
CA SER A 142 -1.87 11.33 -17.78
C SER A 142 -1.00 10.43 -16.91
N ALA A 143 0.28 10.21 -17.25
CA ALA A 143 1.21 9.40 -16.45
C ALA A 143 1.96 10.23 -15.38
N LEU A 144 1.93 11.56 -15.48
CA LEU A 144 2.65 12.48 -14.59
C LEU A 144 2.01 12.68 -13.21
N GLY A 145 0.73 12.32 -13.03
CA GLY A 145 0.06 12.40 -11.73
C GLY A 145 0.63 11.43 -10.68
N PHE A 146 1.11 10.26 -11.13
CA PHE A 146 1.67 9.24 -10.24
C PHE A 146 3.21 9.34 -10.12
N LEU A 147 3.90 9.70 -11.22
CA LEU A 147 5.36 9.86 -11.26
C LEU A 147 5.86 11.20 -10.71
N GLY A 148 5.00 12.23 -10.63
CA GLY A 148 5.37 13.56 -10.14
C GLY A 148 5.81 13.60 -8.67
N ARG A 149 5.36 12.66 -7.85
CA ARG A 149 5.74 12.57 -6.42
C ARG A 149 7.18 12.12 -6.19
N PHE A 150 7.80 11.46 -7.16
CA PHE A 150 9.19 10.98 -7.06
C PHE A 150 10.21 11.92 -7.71
N LYS A 151 9.76 12.98 -8.41
CA LYS A 151 10.64 13.88 -9.17
C LYS A 151 11.66 14.64 -8.29
N PHE A 152 11.33 14.89 -7.02
CA PHE A 152 12.26 15.51 -6.07
C PHE A 152 13.41 14.59 -5.65
N ILE A 153 13.16 13.28 -5.56
CA ILE A 153 14.18 12.29 -5.20
C ILE A 153 15.16 12.11 -6.35
N VAL A 154 14.67 12.08 -7.60
CA VAL A 154 15.52 11.89 -8.79
C VAL A 154 16.38 13.12 -9.09
N ARG A 155 15.88 14.34 -8.85
CA ARG A 155 16.63 15.58 -9.14
C ARG A 155 17.75 15.86 -8.14
N SER A 156 17.57 15.48 -6.87
CA SER A 156 18.64 15.54 -5.86
C SER A 156 19.72 14.49 -6.08
N LEU A 157 19.37 13.34 -6.68
CA LEU A 157 20.32 12.30 -7.05
C LEU A 157 21.06 12.63 -8.36
N ALA A 158 20.47 13.34 -9.32
CA ALA A 158 21.07 13.52 -10.65
C ALA A 158 22.32 14.44 -10.70
N VAL A 159 22.52 15.33 -9.71
CA VAL A 159 23.58 16.36 -9.79
C VAL A 159 24.93 15.87 -9.22
N THR A 160 24.95 14.77 -8.47
CA THR A 160 26.17 14.28 -7.78
C THR A 160 26.64 12.89 -8.25
N SER A 161 26.05 12.33 -9.32
CA SER A 161 25.89 10.86 -9.36
C SER A 161 26.38 10.06 -10.55
N LYS A 162 27.24 10.55 -11.46
CA LYS A 162 27.78 9.61 -12.48
C LYS A 162 28.53 8.41 -11.86
N PHE A 163 29.18 8.60 -10.72
CA PHE A 163 29.86 7.53 -9.97
C PHE A 163 28.99 6.91 -8.87
N THR A 164 28.34 7.73 -8.03
CA THR A 164 27.47 7.23 -6.96
C THR A 164 26.21 6.56 -7.48
N PHE A 165 25.67 6.93 -8.65
CA PHE A 165 24.55 6.20 -9.26
C PHE A 165 24.97 4.85 -9.82
N ARG A 166 26.19 4.70 -10.37
CA ARG A 166 26.68 3.38 -10.81
C ARG A 166 26.92 2.44 -9.63
N ILE A 167 27.55 2.95 -8.58
CA ILE A 167 27.79 2.19 -7.34
C ILE A 167 26.45 1.90 -6.64
N SER A 168 25.56 2.87 -6.56
CA SER A 168 24.21 2.69 -5.99
C SER A 168 23.36 1.75 -6.84
N ALA A 169 23.42 1.80 -8.17
CA ALA A 169 22.69 0.89 -9.03
C ALA A 169 23.21 -0.55 -8.88
N LEU A 170 24.53 -0.74 -8.81
CA LEU A 170 25.14 -2.04 -8.47
C LEU A 170 24.70 -2.50 -7.08
N PHE A 171 24.69 -1.61 -6.10
CA PHE A 171 24.25 -1.92 -4.74
C PHE A 171 22.76 -2.27 -4.69
N VAL A 172 21.91 -1.58 -5.45
CA VAL A 172 20.48 -1.87 -5.59
C VAL A 172 20.27 -3.20 -6.30
N ILE A 173 21.06 -3.53 -7.31
CA ILE A 173 21.01 -4.84 -7.98
C ILE A 173 21.44 -5.94 -7.01
N VAL A 174 22.53 -5.74 -6.25
CA VAL A 174 22.99 -6.70 -5.23
C VAL A 174 21.95 -6.85 -4.12
N CYS A 175 21.37 -5.75 -3.64
CA CYS A 175 20.28 -5.77 -2.68
C CYS A 175 19.04 -6.47 -3.25
N LEU A 176 18.66 -6.22 -4.50
CA LEU A 176 17.55 -6.90 -5.16
C LEU A 176 17.83 -8.40 -5.32
N MET A 177 19.06 -8.77 -5.66
CA MET A 177 19.46 -10.17 -5.76
C MET A 177 19.44 -10.86 -4.40
N ILE A 178 19.94 -10.19 -3.35
CA ILE A 178 19.85 -10.68 -1.96
C ILE A 178 18.40 -10.75 -1.50
N PHE A 179 17.56 -9.78 -1.88
CA PHE A 179 16.15 -9.73 -1.50
C PHE A 179 15.35 -10.80 -2.23
N LEU A 180 15.59 -11.01 -3.52
CA LEU A 180 15.01 -12.11 -4.29
C LEU A 180 15.51 -13.46 -3.76
N TYR A 181 16.80 -13.55 -3.40
CA TYR A 181 17.35 -14.73 -2.75
C TYR A 181 16.68 -14.99 -1.40
N LEU A 182 16.51 -13.97 -0.56
CA LEU A 182 15.81 -14.07 0.73
C LEU A 182 14.30 -14.32 0.56
N LEU A 183 13.67 -13.84 -0.51
CA LEU A 183 12.25 -14.01 -0.77
C LEU A 183 11.95 -15.38 -1.40
N ILE A 184 12.87 -15.93 -2.18
CA ILE A 184 12.83 -17.32 -2.65
C ILE A 184 13.21 -18.29 -1.51
N THR A 185 14.15 -17.89 -0.65
CA THR A 185 14.58 -18.66 0.54
C THR A 185 13.66 -18.40 1.75
N MET A 186 12.69 -17.48 1.65
CA MET A 186 11.63 -17.37 2.64
C MET A 186 10.86 -18.68 2.54
N GLU A 187 10.92 -19.46 3.60
CA GLU A 187 10.02 -20.58 3.84
C GLU A 187 8.60 -20.05 3.70
N THR A 188 8.05 -20.22 2.51
CA THR A 188 6.68 -19.87 2.22
C THR A 188 5.85 -20.82 3.08
N GLU A 189 4.95 -20.25 3.87
CA GLU A 189 3.99 -20.91 4.77
C GLU A 189 3.16 -22.03 4.10
N LYS A 190 3.31 -22.23 2.78
CA LYS A 190 2.73 -23.30 1.98
C LYS A 190 3.26 -24.69 2.34
N ILE A 191 4.57 -24.84 2.61
CA ILE A 191 5.17 -26.15 2.95
C ILE A 191 4.68 -26.72 4.30
N PRO A 192 4.56 -25.92 5.37
CA PRO A 192 4.04 -26.45 6.62
C PRO A 192 2.51 -26.60 6.64
N LEU A 193 1.74 -25.83 5.85
CA LEU A 193 0.28 -25.99 5.79
C LEU A 193 -0.13 -27.33 5.16
N GLU A 194 0.54 -27.72 4.07
CA GLU A 194 0.28 -28.98 3.37
C GLU A 194 0.66 -30.20 4.24
N ARG A 195 1.74 -30.10 5.02
CA ARG A 195 2.10 -31.11 6.02
C ARG A 195 1.10 -31.19 7.18
N VAL A 196 0.50 -30.08 7.59
CA VAL A 196 -0.55 -30.05 8.63
C VAL A 196 -1.86 -30.66 8.12
N GLU A 197 -2.25 -30.40 6.87
CA GLU A 197 -3.43 -31.02 6.26
C GLU A 197 -3.25 -32.53 6.08
N GLN A 198 -2.09 -32.99 5.59
CA GLN A 198 -1.78 -34.41 5.48
C GLN A 198 -1.79 -35.11 6.85
N SER A 199 -1.21 -34.48 7.88
CA SER A 199 -1.21 -35.03 9.24
C SER A 199 -2.63 -35.09 9.84
N ARG A 200 -3.47 -34.09 9.58
CA ARG A 200 -4.89 -34.10 9.99
C ARG A 200 -5.70 -35.19 9.27
N ALA A 201 -5.45 -35.39 7.98
CA ALA A 201 -6.10 -36.46 7.21
C ALA A 201 -5.74 -37.85 7.76
N LEU A 202 -4.46 -38.09 8.05
CA LEU A 202 -3.97 -39.32 8.69
C LEU A 202 -4.57 -39.56 10.07
N ILE A 203 -4.72 -38.52 10.90
CA ILE A 203 -5.36 -38.64 12.22
C ILE A 203 -6.84 -38.98 12.09
N LEU A 204 -7.55 -38.36 11.13
CA LEU A 204 -8.96 -38.67 10.89
C LEU A 204 -9.17 -40.10 10.37
N GLU A 205 -8.28 -40.58 9.51
CA GLU A 205 -8.28 -41.97 9.03
C GLU A 205 -8.05 -42.95 10.19
N LYS A 206 -7.00 -42.72 11.00
CA LYS A 206 -6.72 -43.55 12.18
C LYS A 206 -7.84 -43.49 13.24
N GLN A 207 -8.53 -42.35 13.41
CA GLN A 207 -9.70 -42.25 14.28
C GLN A 207 -10.91 -43.04 13.74
N ALA A 208 -11.11 -43.06 12.42
CA ALA A 208 -12.16 -43.84 11.78
C ALA A 208 -11.90 -45.35 11.93
N ASP A 209 -10.64 -45.79 11.77
CA ASP A 209 -10.24 -47.18 12.00
C ASP A 209 -10.42 -47.61 13.45
N LEU A 210 -10.09 -46.74 14.42
CA LEU A 210 -10.37 -47.00 15.84
C LEU A 210 -11.86 -47.13 16.14
N ALA A 211 -12.72 -46.33 15.50
CA ALA A 211 -14.16 -46.46 15.64
C ALA A 211 -14.68 -47.79 15.08
N ARG A 212 -14.09 -48.26 13.96
CA ARG A 212 -14.39 -49.55 13.35
C ARG A 212 -13.94 -50.73 14.22
N ILE A 213 -12.72 -50.69 14.73
CA ILE A 213 -12.19 -51.71 15.66
C ILE A 213 -13.05 -51.76 16.93
N LYS A 214 -13.44 -50.61 17.48
CA LYS A 214 -14.34 -50.53 18.65
C LYS A 214 -15.74 -51.10 18.37
N ALA A 215 -16.24 -50.93 17.15
CA ALA A 215 -17.51 -51.51 16.70
C ALA A 215 -17.41 -53.05 16.56
N GLU A 216 -16.27 -53.56 16.09
CA GLU A 216 -15.99 -55.00 16.01
C GLU A 216 -15.74 -55.63 17.38
N LEU A 217 -15.16 -54.90 18.34
CA LEU A 217 -14.88 -55.38 19.70
C LEU A 217 -16.16 -55.59 20.54
N LYS A 218 -17.17 -54.73 20.32
CA LYS A 218 -18.44 -54.73 21.07
C LYS A 218 -19.23 -56.05 20.99
N PRO A 219 -19.39 -56.72 19.83
CA PRO A 219 -20.05 -58.03 19.75
C PRO A 219 -19.22 -59.16 20.35
N PHE A 220 -17.88 -59.12 20.30
CA PHE A 220 -17.05 -60.13 20.96
C PHE A 220 -17.15 -60.05 22.49
N ARG A 221 -17.12 -58.83 23.04
CA ARG A 221 -17.31 -58.61 24.48
C ARG A 221 -18.69 -59.10 24.95
N LYS A 222 -19.75 -58.80 24.18
CA LYS A 222 -21.10 -59.32 24.46
C LYS A 222 -21.20 -60.84 24.36
N LYS A 223 -20.53 -61.47 23.40
CA LYS A 223 -20.50 -62.94 23.26
C LYS A 223 -19.81 -63.59 24.45
N ILE A 224 -18.69 -63.04 24.91
CA ILE A 224 -17.95 -63.52 26.10
C ILE A 224 -18.83 -63.39 27.35
N GLU A 225 -19.52 -62.27 27.52
CA GLU A 225 -20.39 -62.01 28.67
C GLU A 225 -21.63 -62.91 28.67
N SER A 226 -22.21 -63.19 27.50
CA SER A 226 -23.35 -64.11 27.35
C SER A 226 -23.00 -65.61 27.43
N ALA A 227 -21.74 -65.95 27.16
CA ALA A 227 -21.24 -67.33 27.19
C ALA A 227 -20.73 -67.75 28.58
N ARG A 228 -20.59 -66.80 29.51
CA ARG A 228 -20.13 -67.05 30.88
C ARG A 228 -21.28 -67.67 31.70
N LYS A 229 -21.15 -68.95 32.03
CA LYS A 229 -22.07 -69.70 32.92
C LYS A 229 -21.26 -70.38 34.02
N ASP A 230 -21.85 -70.58 35.20
CA ASP A 230 -21.16 -71.18 36.36
C ASP A 230 -20.81 -72.67 36.16
N GLU A 231 -21.50 -73.37 35.24
CA GLU A 231 -21.15 -74.71 34.79
C GLU A 231 -20.92 -74.71 33.27
N MET A 232 -19.67 -74.95 32.86
CA MET A 232 -19.28 -75.09 31.46
C MET A 232 -18.58 -76.42 31.23
N SER A 233 -18.80 -77.05 30.09
CA SER A 233 -17.98 -78.18 29.67
C SER A 233 -16.54 -77.71 29.36
N ARG A 234 -15.56 -78.59 29.54
CA ARG A 234 -14.14 -78.31 29.22
C ARG A 234 -13.93 -77.70 27.83
N GLN A 235 -14.76 -78.09 26.86
CA GLN A 235 -14.65 -77.64 25.47
C GLN A 235 -15.21 -76.22 25.27
N GLU A 236 -16.21 -75.82 26.06
CA GLU A 236 -16.76 -74.47 26.08
C GLU A 236 -15.83 -73.50 26.81
N GLU A 237 -15.19 -73.97 27.88
CA GLU A 237 -14.20 -73.21 28.64
C GLU A 237 -12.97 -72.85 27.78
N ILE A 238 -12.45 -73.80 26.99
CA ILE A 238 -11.35 -73.56 26.04
C ILE A 238 -11.76 -72.54 24.97
N ARG A 239 -12.99 -72.59 24.46
CA ARG A 239 -13.49 -71.63 23.46
C ARG A 239 -13.68 -70.24 24.05
N LEU A 240 -14.13 -70.14 25.29
CA LEU A 240 -14.28 -68.87 26.00
C LEU A 240 -12.91 -68.25 26.30
N LEU A 241 -11.92 -69.08 26.65
CA LEU A 241 -10.54 -68.65 26.83
C LEU A 241 -9.94 -68.09 25.53
N ASP A 242 -10.11 -68.79 24.40
CA ASP A 242 -9.66 -68.32 23.07
C ASP A 242 -10.33 -67.00 22.66
N LEU A 243 -11.64 -66.87 22.91
CA LEU A 243 -12.38 -65.62 22.68
C LEU A 243 -11.87 -64.48 23.58
N SER A 244 -11.57 -64.76 24.85
CA SER A 244 -11.05 -63.77 25.80
C SER A 244 -9.64 -63.32 25.44
N LEU A 245 -8.78 -64.22 24.97
CA LEU A 245 -7.44 -63.91 24.47
C LEU A 245 -7.50 -63.03 23.22
N LYS A 246 -8.41 -63.35 22.28
CA LYS A 246 -8.63 -62.51 21.10
C LYS A 246 -9.13 -61.12 21.47
N ALA A 247 -10.07 -61.02 22.41
CA ALA A 247 -10.58 -59.73 22.89
C ALA A 247 -9.50 -58.91 23.62
N HIS A 248 -8.65 -59.56 24.42
CA HIS A 248 -7.52 -58.90 25.07
C HIS A 248 -6.48 -58.40 24.07
N LYS A 249 -6.11 -59.22 23.08
CA LYS A 249 -5.17 -58.82 22.02
C LYS A 249 -5.68 -57.62 21.23
N LEU A 250 -6.96 -57.64 20.84
CA LEU A 250 -7.60 -56.50 20.16
C LEU A 250 -7.70 -55.24 21.05
N ALA A 251 -7.90 -55.41 22.36
CA ALA A 251 -7.90 -54.29 23.29
C ALA A 251 -6.51 -53.69 23.51
N GLU A 252 -5.47 -54.52 23.51
CA GLU A 252 -4.07 -54.11 23.57
C GLU A 252 -3.64 -53.37 22.30
N ASP A 253 -4.01 -53.91 21.12
CA ASP A 253 -3.79 -53.24 19.83
C ASP A 253 -4.53 -51.89 19.78
N GLN A 254 -5.74 -51.80 20.34
CA GLN A 254 -6.49 -50.56 20.45
C GLN A 254 -5.78 -49.54 21.36
N LEU A 255 -5.20 -49.99 22.48
CA LEU A 255 -4.52 -49.14 23.44
C LEU A 255 -3.19 -48.60 22.87
N ASN A 256 -2.42 -49.47 22.19
CA ASN A 256 -1.21 -49.07 21.48
C ASN A 256 -1.51 -48.04 20.38
N THR A 257 -2.56 -48.26 19.60
CA THR A 257 -3.00 -47.31 18.56
C THR A 257 -3.44 -45.96 19.14
N LEU A 258 -4.12 -45.97 20.30
CA LEU A 258 -4.50 -44.74 21.01
C LEU A 258 -3.30 -43.97 21.55
N ILE A 259 -2.29 -44.69 22.06
CA ILE A 259 -1.04 -44.08 22.55
C ILE A 259 -0.28 -43.45 21.37
N GLU A 260 -0.15 -44.16 20.25
CA GLU A 260 0.46 -43.61 19.03
C GLU A 260 -0.28 -42.36 18.54
N LEU A 261 -1.61 -42.36 18.57
CA LEU A 261 -2.40 -41.18 18.21
C LEU A 261 -2.20 -40.00 19.14
N ASP A 262 -2.14 -40.22 20.46
CA ASP A 262 -1.90 -39.15 21.43
C ASP A 262 -0.48 -38.55 21.26
N ILE A 263 0.51 -39.40 20.92
CA ILE A 263 1.87 -38.95 20.59
C ILE A 263 1.87 -38.10 19.31
N GLU A 264 1.21 -38.55 18.24
CA GLU A 264 1.08 -37.82 16.98
C GLU A 264 0.28 -36.52 17.13
N GLU A 265 -0.78 -36.52 17.95
CA GLU A 265 -1.60 -35.34 18.25
C GLU A 265 -0.79 -34.30 19.03
N LYS A 266 0.03 -34.74 20.00
CA LYS A 266 0.96 -33.86 20.73
C LYS A 266 2.03 -33.28 19.80
N ALA A 267 2.63 -34.11 18.94
CA ALA A 267 3.61 -33.65 17.95
C ALA A 267 3.01 -32.66 16.95
N LEU A 268 1.76 -32.88 16.52
CA LEU A 268 1.03 -31.94 15.66
C LEU A 268 0.74 -30.62 16.39
N LYS A 269 0.39 -30.68 17.68
CA LYS A 269 0.11 -29.50 18.51
C LYS A 269 1.37 -28.66 18.76
N GLU A 270 2.52 -29.29 18.91
CA GLU A 270 3.82 -28.59 18.96
C GLU A 270 4.14 -27.92 17.62
N LYS A 271 4.00 -28.62 16.49
CA LYS A 271 4.20 -28.04 15.16
C LYS A 271 3.24 -26.89 14.87
N LEU A 272 1.98 -26.96 15.35
CA LEU A 272 1.02 -25.86 15.23
C LEU A 272 1.40 -24.66 16.09
N LYS A 273 1.96 -24.87 17.29
CA LYS A 273 2.50 -23.79 18.12
C LYS A 273 3.72 -23.12 17.48
N GLU A 274 4.62 -23.90 16.88
CA GLU A 274 5.75 -23.38 16.10
C GLU A 274 5.24 -22.57 14.90
N LEU A 275 4.21 -23.07 14.21
CA LEU A 275 3.58 -22.34 13.09
C LEU A 275 2.92 -21.03 13.55
N GLU A 276 2.25 -21.03 14.69
CA GLU A 276 1.63 -19.82 15.27
C GLU A 276 2.71 -18.82 15.72
N ALA A 277 3.84 -19.29 16.27
CA ALA A 277 4.99 -18.47 16.61
C ALA A 277 5.62 -17.84 15.36
N VAL A 278 5.72 -18.60 14.26
CA VAL A 278 6.14 -18.08 12.96
C VAL A 278 5.12 -17.08 12.42
N GLN A 279 3.81 -17.32 12.51
CA GLN A 279 2.78 -16.38 12.05
C GLN A 279 2.73 -15.08 12.87
N ARG A 280 3.06 -15.12 14.17
CA ARG A 280 3.14 -13.92 15.02
C ARG A 280 4.36 -13.04 14.75
N LYS A 281 5.44 -13.57 14.15
CA LYS A 281 6.61 -12.77 13.77
C LYS A 281 6.21 -11.76 12.68
N SER A 282 6.45 -10.48 12.94
CA SER A 282 6.17 -9.40 11.99
C SER A 282 6.96 -9.63 10.68
N PHE A 283 6.41 -9.22 9.54
CA PHE A 283 7.06 -9.35 8.22
C PHE A 283 8.51 -8.86 8.22
N LEU A 284 8.84 -7.84 9.02
CA LEU A 284 10.20 -7.31 9.15
C LEU A 284 11.14 -8.21 9.97
N GLU A 285 10.62 -8.90 11.00
CA GLU A 285 11.36 -9.87 11.81
C GLU A 285 11.71 -11.13 11.00
N LYS A 286 10.75 -11.62 10.20
CA LYS A 286 10.99 -12.72 9.25
C LYS A 286 12.04 -12.36 8.20
N LEU A 287 12.04 -11.11 7.75
CA LEU A 287 12.93 -10.64 6.70
C LEU A 287 14.38 -10.44 7.19
N LEU A 288 14.55 -10.03 8.45
CA LEU A 288 15.87 -9.74 9.01
C LEU A 288 16.51 -10.93 9.74
N ARG A 289 15.83 -12.09 9.84
CA ARG A 289 16.26 -13.22 10.69
C ARG A 289 16.73 -12.72 12.07
N LEU A 290 15.99 -11.79 12.67
CA LEU A 290 16.19 -11.53 14.08
C LEU A 290 15.55 -12.68 14.83
N ASP A 291 16.38 -13.63 15.23
CA ASP A 291 16.02 -14.53 16.31
C ASP A 291 15.94 -13.74 17.62
N PRO A 292 15.02 -14.11 18.53
CA PRO A 292 15.00 -13.56 19.88
C PRO A 292 16.29 -13.88 20.66
#